data_AF-A0A024UA99-F1
#
_entry.id   AF-A0A024UA99-F1
#
_cell.length_a   1.000
_cell.length_b   1.000
_cell.length_c   1.000
_cell.angle_alpha   90.00
_cell.angle_beta   90.00
_cell.angle_gamma   90.00
#
_symmetry.space_group_name_H-M   'P 1'
#
loop_
_entity.id
_entity.type
_entity.pdbx_description
1 polymer ?
#
loop_
_entity_poly.entity_id
_entity_poly.type
_entity_poly.pdbx_seq_one_letter_code
_entity_poly.pdbx_strand_id
1 'polypeptide(L)'
;MIRRLKEKWGMTYTSYEANWRMWASSILKLPVYQHDMHVANPPPEIMLHLFEPVPNGAQQRNQSLQRSMTVALDIVDSCLDGLGSLKRLVSDVVLRIEADESTLRTKRRVIEGFLQEITPIAVRPDLIDLLRSIPNADDEEHIEA
;
A
#
# COMPACT_ATOMS: atom_id res chain seq x y z
N MET A 1 -7.08 13.39 -54.85
CA MET A 1 -7.24 11.93 -54.67
C MET A 1 -7.19 11.52 -53.20
N ILE A 2 -6.10 11.78 -52.46
CA ILE A 2 -5.97 11.42 -51.03
C ILE A 2 -7.17 11.86 -50.18
N ARG A 3 -7.62 13.11 -50.34
CA ARG A 3 -8.82 13.62 -49.66
C ARG A 3 -10.06 12.74 -49.92
N ARG A 4 -10.31 12.36 -51.18
CA ARG A 4 -11.45 11.50 -51.56
C ARG A 4 -11.35 10.11 -50.94
N LEU A 5 -10.15 9.53 -50.91
CA LEU A 5 -9.91 8.25 -50.24
C LEU A 5 -10.16 8.35 -48.73
N LYS A 6 -9.67 9.41 -48.07
CA LYS A 6 -9.90 9.64 -46.64
C LYS A 6 -11.36 9.94 -46.32
N GLU A 7 -12.07 10.66 -47.19
CA GLU A 7 -13.52 10.89 -47.05
C GLU A 7 -14.30 9.57 -47.13
N LYS A 8 -13.91 8.65 -48.02
CA LYS A 8 -14.59 7.36 -48.18
C LYS A 8 -14.22 6.33 -47.10
N TRP A 9 -12.95 6.26 -46.74
CA TRP A 9 -12.37 5.14 -46.00
C TRP A 9 -11.72 5.53 -44.67
N GLY A 10 -11.60 6.81 -44.35
CA GLY A 10 -10.92 7.28 -43.14
C GLY A 10 -11.64 6.91 -41.83
N MET A 11 -12.90 6.47 -41.90
CA MET A 11 -13.64 5.92 -40.77
C MET A 11 -13.45 4.41 -40.59
N THR A 12 -12.92 3.72 -41.61
CA THR A 12 -12.70 2.27 -41.61
C THR A 12 -11.23 1.96 -41.40
N TYR A 13 -10.34 2.72 -42.03
CA TYR A 13 -8.91 2.50 -42.00
C TYR A 13 -8.17 3.72 -41.47
N THR A 14 -7.17 3.48 -40.62
CA THR A 14 -6.16 4.45 -40.21
C THR A 14 -4.80 3.99 -40.71
N SER A 15 -3.95 4.94 -41.06
CA SER A 15 -2.61 4.68 -41.57
C SER A 15 -1.82 5.98 -41.68
N TYR A 16 -0.48 5.88 -41.73
CA TYR A 16 0.41 6.98 -42.09
C TYR A 16 0.06 7.60 -43.44
N GLU A 17 0.27 8.92 -43.55
CA GLU A 17 -0.07 9.68 -44.76
C GLU A 17 0.67 9.19 -46.02
N ALA A 18 1.88 8.65 -45.87
CA ALA A 18 2.64 8.06 -46.96
C ALA A 18 1.92 6.88 -47.63
N ASN A 19 1.22 6.04 -46.86
CA ASN A 19 0.47 4.91 -47.40
C ASN A 19 -0.79 5.38 -48.14
N TRP A 20 -1.46 6.43 -47.64
CA TRP A 20 -2.55 7.10 -48.35
C TRP A 20 -2.08 7.72 -49.67
N ARG A 21 -0.89 8.32 -49.69
CA ARG A 21 -0.26 8.82 -50.92
C ARG A 21 0.02 7.69 -51.89
N MET A 22 0.60 6.58 -51.42
CA MET A 22 0.94 5.42 -52.23
C MET A 22 -0.32 4.81 -52.88
N TRP A 23 -1.43 4.73 -52.15
CA TRP A 23 -2.72 4.27 -52.69
C TRP A 23 -3.32 5.29 -53.67
N ALA A 24 -3.29 6.58 -53.34
CA ALA A 24 -3.73 7.61 -54.27
C ALA A 24 -2.93 7.57 -55.58
N SER A 25 -1.61 7.36 -55.51
CA SER A 25 -0.73 7.23 -56.66
C SER A 25 -1.03 6.00 -57.50
N SER A 26 -1.45 4.87 -56.91
CA SER A 26 -1.83 3.69 -57.69
C SER A 26 -3.08 3.95 -58.53
N ILE A 27 -4.06 4.69 -57.98
CA ILE A 27 -5.27 5.07 -58.71
C ILE A 27 -4.97 6.11 -59.79
N LEU A 28 -4.14 7.11 -59.49
CA LEU A 28 -3.81 8.18 -60.43
C LEU A 28 -3.07 7.70 -61.69
N LYS A 29 -2.46 6.50 -61.66
CA LYS A 29 -1.86 5.86 -62.84
C LYS A 29 -2.89 5.28 -63.82
N LEU A 30 -4.14 5.12 -63.39
CA LEU A 30 -5.23 4.59 -64.22
C LEU A 30 -5.92 5.71 -65.01
N PRO A 31 -6.65 5.38 -66.09
CA PRO A 31 -7.50 6.34 -66.79
C PRO A 31 -8.53 7.01 -65.86
N VAL A 32 -8.76 8.31 -66.08
CA VAL A 32 -9.61 9.16 -65.20
C VAL A 32 -11.01 8.58 -65.00
N TYR A 33 -11.61 7.97 -66.03
CA TYR A 33 -12.94 7.38 -65.95
C TYR A 33 -13.03 6.16 -65.00
N GLN A 34 -11.90 5.57 -64.60
CA GLN A 34 -11.85 4.45 -63.66
C GLN A 34 -11.60 4.90 -62.22
N HIS A 35 -11.25 6.16 -61.99
CA HIS A 35 -10.83 6.65 -60.67
C HIS A 35 -11.92 6.46 -59.62
N ASP A 36 -13.16 6.78 -59.94
CA ASP A 36 -14.28 6.69 -58.99
C ASP A 36 -14.55 5.24 -58.55
N MET A 37 -14.47 4.31 -59.49
CA MET A 37 -14.59 2.87 -59.21
C MET A 37 -13.50 2.41 -58.24
N HIS A 38 -12.24 2.81 -58.47
CA HIS A 38 -11.13 2.41 -57.59
C HIS A 38 -11.13 3.13 -56.24
N VAL A 39 -11.67 4.34 -56.15
CA VAL A 39 -11.89 5.03 -54.86
C VAL A 39 -12.97 4.33 -54.04
N ALA A 40 -13.98 3.74 -54.69
CA ALA A 40 -15.07 3.02 -54.04
C ALA A 40 -14.67 1.63 -53.52
N ASN A 41 -13.53 1.08 -53.96
CA ASN A 41 -12.97 -0.19 -53.50
C ASN A 41 -12.04 0.01 -52.29
N PRO A 42 -11.88 -1.02 -51.43
CA PRO A 42 -10.94 -0.98 -50.30
C PRO A 42 -9.48 -0.86 -50.79
N PRO A 43 -8.51 -0.62 -49.88
CA PRO A 43 -7.09 -0.63 -50.23
C PRO A 43 -6.73 -1.91 -51.01
N PRO A 44 -5.85 -1.82 -52.04
CA PRO A 44 -5.38 -2.99 -52.76
C PRO A 44 -4.78 -4.02 -51.81
N GLU A 45 -4.95 -5.31 -52.08
CA GLU A 45 -4.47 -6.40 -51.20
C GLU A 45 -2.99 -6.25 -50.84
N ILE A 46 -2.15 -5.86 -51.82
CA ILE A 46 -0.71 -5.65 -51.60
C ILE A 46 -0.42 -4.56 -50.56
N MET A 47 -1.36 -3.64 -50.34
CA MET A 47 -1.23 -2.50 -49.41
C MET A 47 -2.05 -2.70 -48.15
N LEU A 48 -2.88 -3.74 -48.05
CA LEU A 48 -3.86 -3.89 -46.98
C LEU A 48 -3.20 -3.99 -45.60
N HIS A 49 -2.02 -4.61 -45.52
CA HIS A 49 -1.19 -4.69 -44.32
C HIS A 49 -0.66 -3.33 -43.83
N LEU A 50 -0.72 -2.29 -44.66
CA LEU A 50 -0.29 -0.93 -44.32
C LEU A 50 -1.40 -0.11 -43.65
N PHE A 51 -2.62 -0.65 -43.58
CA PHE A 51 -3.79 0.03 -43.02
C PHE A 51 -4.33 -0.76 -41.84
N GLU A 52 -4.48 -0.09 -40.71
CA GLU A 52 -5.12 -0.65 -39.52
C GLU A 52 -6.61 -0.28 -39.49
N PRO A 53 -7.48 -1.17 -39.00
CA PRO A 53 -8.88 -0.80 -38.80
C PRO A 53 -9.00 0.28 -37.73
N VAL A 54 -9.81 1.31 -37.98
CA VAL A 54 -10.14 2.31 -36.95
C VAL A 54 -10.94 1.60 -35.85
N PRO A 55 -10.53 1.71 -34.57
CA PRO A 55 -11.29 1.12 -33.48
C PRO A 55 -12.71 1.68 -33.46
N ASN A 56 -13.71 0.81 -33.48
CA ASN A 56 -15.09 1.24 -33.35
C ASN A 56 -15.37 1.80 -31.94
N GLY A 57 -16.48 2.53 -31.78
CA GLY A 57 -16.81 3.15 -30.49
C GLY A 57 -16.94 2.16 -29.33
N ALA A 58 -17.32 0.90 -29.60
CA ALA A 58 -17.35 -0.15 -28.59
C ALA A 58 -15.93 -0.59 -28.16
N GLN A 59 -15.00 -0.74 -29.11
CA GLN A 59 -13.60 -1.06 -28.83
C GLN A 59 -12.91 0.03 -28.02
N GLN A 60 -13.14 1.31 -28.36
CA GLN A 60 -12.59 2.43 -27.58
C GLN A 60 -13.14 2.45 -26.15
N ARG A 61 -14.46 2.25 -25.97
CA ARG A 61 -15.07 2.14 -24.63
C ARG A 61 -14.49 0.98 -23.84
N ASN A 62 -14.33 -0.19 -24.44
CA ASN A 62 -13.75 -1.36 -23.79
C ASN A 62 -12.30 -1.12 -23.38
N GLN A 63 -11.48 -0.50 -24.24
CA GLN A 63 -10.11 -0.12 -23.89
C GLN A 63 -10.07 0.87 -22.72
N SER A 64 -10.96 1.87 -22.72
CA SER A 64 -11.07 2.81 -21.61
C SER A 64 -11.46 2.11 -20.31
N LEU A 65 -12.48 1.26 -20.34
CA LEU A 65 -12.94 0.48 -19.18
C LEU A 65 -11.84 -0.44 -18.66
N GLN A 66 -11.12 -1.12 -19.55
CA GLN A 66 -10.02 -2.00 -19.17
C GLN A 66 -8.90 -1.23 -18.46
N ARG A 67 -8.53 -0.04 -18.95
CA ARG A 67 -7.57 0.84 -18.29
C ARG A 67 -8.07 1.28 -16.91
N SER A 68 -9.31 1.74 -16.82
CA SER A 68 -9.93 2.14 -15.55
C SER A 68 -9.95 1.00 -14.54
N MET A 69 -10.26 -0.22 -14.98
CA MET A 69 -10.32 -1.40 -14.11
C MET A 69 -8.93 -1.86 -13.66
N THR A 70 -7.91 -1.69 -14.51
CA THR A 70 -6.51 -1.93 -14.12
C THR A 70 -6.10 -1.00 -12.99
N VAL A 71 -6.36 0.30 -13.13
CA VAL A 71 -6.06 1.28 -12.08
C VAL A 71 -6.86 1.01 -10.80
N ALA A 72 -8.13 0.64 -10.92
CA ALA A 72 -8.95 0.28 -9.76
C ALA A 72 -8.40 -0.94 -9.03
N LEU A 73 -7.90 -1.94 -9.76
CA LEU A 73 -7.26 -3.12 -9.18
C LEU A 73 -5.97 -2.75 -8.44
N ASP A 74 -5.10 -1.94 -9.05
CA ASP A 74 -3.86 -1.47 -8.42
C ASP A 74 -4.13 -0.74 -7.09
N ILE A 75 -5.20 0.06 -7.03
CA ILE A 75 -5.62 0.74 -5.79
C ILE A 75 -6.06 -0.27 -4.73
N VAL A 76 -6.85 -1.28 -5.11
CA VAL A 76 -7.29 -2.32 -4.17
C VAL A 76 -6.11 -3.11 -3.63
N ASP A 77 -5.17 -3.51 -4.47
CA ASP A 77 -3.97 -4.24 -4.07
C ASP A 77 -3.10 -3.42 -3.11
N SER A 78 -2.90 -2.13 -3.41
CA SER A 78 -2.20 -1.20 -2.51
C SER A 78 -2.88 -1.06 -1.14
N CYS A 79 -4.22 -0.99 -1.12
CA CYS A 79 -4.99 -0.98 0.14
C CYS A 79 -4.83 -2.29 0.92
N LEU A 80 -4.82 -3.43 0.25
CA LEU A 80 -4.61 -4.74 0.89
C LEU A 80 -3.22 -4.85 1.50
N ASP A 81 -2.18 -4.36 0.82
CA ASP A 81 -0.82 -4.29 1.34
C ASP A 81 -0.72 -3.37 2.57
N GLY A 82 -1.42 -2.24 2.52
CA GLY A 82 -1.56 -1.32 3.65
C GLY A 82 -2.18 -2.00 4.87
N LEU A 83 -3.28 -2.75 4.67
CA LEU A 83 -3.92 -3.53 5.72
C LEU A 83 -3.01 -4.64 6.27
N GLY A 84 -2.25 -5.31 5.41
CA GLY A 84 -1.26 -6.30 5.82
C GLY A 84 -0.18 -5.70 6.72
N SER A 85 0.26 -4.47 6.42
CA SER A 85 1.21 -3.72 7.24
C SER A 85 0.63 -3.31 8.58
N LEU A 86 -0.61 -2.82 8.60
CA LEU A 86 -1.30 -2.47 9.84
C LEU A 86 -1.48 -3.69 10.75
N LYS A 87 -1.87 -4.85 10.18
CA LYS A 87 -2.01 -6.10 10.94
C LYS A 87 -0.71 -6.50 11.63
N ARG A 88 0.43 -6.40 10.93
CA ARG A 88 1.75 -6.67 11.51
C ARG A 88 2.07 -5.75 12.68
N LEU A 89 1.80 -4.45 12.54
CA LEU A 89 2.02 -3.47 13.62
C LEU A 89 1.14 -3.76 14.84
N VAL A 90 -0.14 -4.10 14.63
CA VAL A 90 -1.04 -4.48 15.73
C VAL A 90 -0.53 -5.74 16.43
N SER A 91 -0.07 -6.75 15.70
CA SER A 91 0.51 -7.96 16.31
C SER A 91 1.76 -7.66 17.14
N ASP A 92 2.64 -6.77 16.68
CA ASP A 92 3.83 -6.36 17.44
C ASP A 92 3.45 -5.65 18.76
N VAL A 93 2.46 -4.75 18.70
CA VAL A 93 1.93 -4.08 19.90
C VAL A 93 1.34 -5.09 20.89
N VAL A 94 0.59 -6.08 20.42
CA VAL A 94 0.03 -7.14 21.28
C VAL A 94 1.14 -7.91 21.99
N LEU A 95 2.17 -8.35 21.27
CA LEU A 95 3.31 -9.06 21.86
C LEU A 95 4.03 -8.22 22.93
N ARG A 96 4.16 -6.91 22.69
CA ARG A 96 4.77 -5.99 23.64
C ARG A 96 3.95 -5.81 24.91
N ILE A 97 2.62 -5.69 24.78
CA ILE A 97 1.70 -5.62 25.91
C ILE A 97 1.80 -6.90 26.76
N GLU A 98 1.85 -8.07 26.13
CA GLU A 98 1.99 -9.36 26.83
C GLU A 98 3.32 -9.45 27.60
N ALA A 99 4.42 -8.98 27.00
CA ALA A 99 5.74 -8.93 27.65
C ALA A 99 5.76 -7.97 28.85
N ASP A 100 5.16 -6.80 28.71
CA ASP A 100 5.05 -5.80 29.78
C ASP A 100 4.17 -6.31 30.94
N GLU A 101 3.05 -6.98 30.62
CA GLU A 101 2.18 -7.61 31.62
C GLU A 101 2.93 -8.69 32.41
N SER A 102 3.67 -9.56 31.73
CA SER A 102 4.49 -10.60 32.38
C SER A 102 5.53 -9.98 33.33
N THR A 103 6.17 -8.89 32.90
CA THR A 103 7.13 -8.13 33.70
C THR A 103 6.47 -7.53 34.93
N LEU A 104 5.31 -6.90 34.79
CA LEU A 104 4.56 -6.32 35.90
C LEU A 104 4.08 -7.39 36.90
N ARG A 105 3.60 -8.54 36.43
CA ARG A 105 3.24 -9.67 37.30
C ARG A 105 4.43 -10.18 38.10
N THR A 106 5.62 -10.19 37.50
CA THR A 106 6.86 -10.58 38.19
C THR A 106 7.24 -9.55 39.25
N LYS A 107 7.23 -8.26 38.90
CA LYS A 107 7.47 -7.17 39.87
C LYS A 107 6.48 -7.20 41.04
N ARG A 108 5.20 -7.44 40.77
CA ARG A 108 4.16 -7.60 41.79
C ARG A 108 4.49 -8.73 42.76
N ARG A 109 4.83 -9.92 42.24
CA ARG A 109 5.21 -11.07 43.07
C ARG A 109 6.40 -10.77 43.98
N VAL A 110 7.41 -10.06 43.48
CA VAL A 110 8.57 -9.64 44.27
C VAL A 110 8.15 -8.70 45.41
N ILE A 111 7.31 -7.71 45.14
CA ILE A 111 6.79 -6.78 46.17
C ILE A 111 5.97 -7.54 47.21
N GLU A 112 5.11 -8.47 46.80
CA GLU A 112 4.33 -9.30 47.71
C GLU A 112 5.23 -10.15 48.62
N GLY A 113 6.34 -10.68 48.09
CA GLY A 113 7.35 -11.37 48.89
C GLY A 113 7.98 -10.47 49.95
N PHE A 114 8.43 -9.27 49.57
CA PHE A 114 8.97 -8.31 50.55
C PHE A 114 7.96 -7.92 51.62
N LEU A 115 6.68 -7.73 51.27
CA LEU A 115 5.64 -7.42 52.25
C LEU A 115 5.39 -8.55 53.26
N GLN A 116 5.61 -9.81 52.87
CA GLN A 116 5.53 -10.95 53.80
C GLN A 116 6.75 -11.01 54.74
N GLU A 117 7.94 -10.64 54.26
CA GLU A 117 9.17 -10.65 55.04
C GLU A 117 9.26 -9.48 56.03
N ILE A 118 8.69 -8.33 55.68
CA ILE A 118 8.52 -7.20 56.60
C ILE A 118 7.48 -7.65 57.63
N THR A 119 7.95 -8.29 58.68
CA THR A 119 7.17 -8.55 59.89
C THR A 119 6.58 -7.21 60.31
N PRO A 120 5.25 -7.05 60.46
CA PRO A 120 4.73 -5.86 61.08
C PRO A 120 5.43 -5.77 62.43
N ILE A 121 6.14 -4.67 62.69
CA ILE A 121 6.56 -4.38 64.06
C ILE A 121 5.23 -4.28 64.79
N ALA A 122 4.82 -5.37 65.44
CA ALA A 122 3.82 -5.31 66.47
C ALA A 122 4.41 -4.30 67.42
N VAL A 123 3.87 -3.07 67.39
CA VAL A 123 4.21 -2.05 68.37
C VAL A 123 3.91 -2.72 69.69
N ARG A 124 4.97 -3.18 70.34
CA ARG A 124 4.96 -3.80 71.64
C ARG A 124 5.19 -2.64 72.59
N PRO A 125 4.13 -1.95 73.05
CA PRO A 125 4.28 -0.82 73.96
C PRO A 125 5.06 -1.26 75.21
N ASP A 126 4.92 -2.53 75.60
CA ASP A 126 5.70 -3.20 76.65
C ASP A 126 7.21 -3.18 76.40
N LEU A 127 7.69 -3.37 75.17
CA LEU A 127 9.13 -3.30 74.85
C LEU A 127 9.65 -1.85 74.83
N ILE A 128 8.84 -0.89 74.39
CA ILE A 128 9.23 0.53 74.38
C ILE A 128 9.34 1.03 75.83
N ASP A 129 8.38 0.66 76.68
CA ASP A 129 8.42 1.01 78.11
C ASP A 129 9.54 0.27 78.85
N LEU A 130 9.83 -1.00 78.50
CA LEU A 130 10.98 -1.74 79.02
C LEU A 130 12.30 -1.05 78.66
N LEU A 131 12.49 -0.63 77.41
CA LEU A 131 13.72 0.07 76.97
C LEU A 131 13.88 1.43 77.66
N ARG A 132 12.79 2.14 77.96
CA ARG A 132 12.84 3.38 78.76
C ARG A 132 13.17 3.15 80.23
N SER A 133 12.90 1.95 80.74
CA SER A 133 13.18 1.57 82.13
C SER A 133 14.62 1.08 82.37
N ILE A 134 15.41 0.88 81.30
CA ILE A 134 16.83 0.53 81.43
C ILE A 134 17.57 1.80 81.88
N PRO A 135 18.15 1.83 83.09
CA PRO A 135 18.93 2.98 83.53
C PRO A 135 20.17 3.12 82.63
N ASN A 136 20.52 4.35 82.26
CA ASN A 136 21.81 4.59 81.62
C ASN A 136 22.91 4.12 82.56
N ALA A 137 23.82 3.27 82.04
CA ALA A 137 25.04 2.96 82.75
C ALA A 137 25.92 4.22 82.78
N ASP A 138 26.49 4.52 83.94
CA ASP A 138 27.46 5.60 84.05
C ASP A 138 28.71 5.22 83.23
N ASP A 139 29.19 6.19 82.46
CA ASP A 139 30.37 6.04 81.61
C ASP A 139 31.64 6.08 82.49
N GLU A 140 32.03 4.90 82.98
CA GLU A 140 33.24 4.75 83.81
C GLU A 140 34.54 4.81 82.98
N GLU A 141 34.47 4.84 81.64
CA GLU A 141 35.65 4.84 80.77
C GLU A 141 36.29 6.23 80.63
N HIS A 142 35.56 7.30 80.98
CA HIS A 142 36.00 8.70 80.96
C HIS A 142 36.20 9.31 82.36
N ILE A 143 36.74 8.54 83.32
CA ILE A 143 37.30 9.13 84.54
C ILE A 143 38.70 9.66 84.19
N GLU A 144 38.79 10.96 83.86
CA GLU A 144 40.06 11.67 83.71
C GLU A 144 40.91 11.48 84.98
N ALA A 145 42.10 10.90 84.82
CA ALA A 145 43.12 10.74 85.86
C ALA A 145 43.86 12.06 86.14
#